data_AF-A0A061DAP3-F1
#
_entry.id   AF-A0A061DAP3-F1
#
_cell.length_a   1.000
_cell.length_b   1.000
_cell.length_c   1.000
_cell.angle_alpha   90.00
_cell.angle_beta   90.00
_cell.angle_gamma   90.00
#
_symmetry.space_group_name_H-M   'P 1'
#
loop_
_entity.id
_entity.type
_entity.pdbx_description
1 polymer ?
#
loop_
_entity_poly.entity_id
_entity_poly.type
_entity_poly.pdbx_seq_one_letter_code
_entity_poly.pdbx_strand_id
1 'polypeptide(L)'
;MTDTEVSKRTLEADGDEGGVSKKRLVTDSSSVEVVETLLGKSRVTDEEFKVVLSHATPEQRLRFIQRQIGHYLSNENLSRDNFYHQKFTEDSSKAGVENVLELKYILSAKRMLDIKATSEDVKSALDANPLPGISLEEISGTLYVRKNDGLPRFEGRKLFEKKKKFGETHDTYHAAGPILFISNVPESVREWTPVKEALQKDKQVRVRFISPVSDNGTCFAWVNKSPEVMTAVKELAPELEGAVLHVSLVDSEERYKEFISTLKPSILSSRNKELQRIHSEIMSSPLEINGLVIRNFGSIRPLLNGVLESSDHGTAIAVDSQAGVLLKFVLDFHPRAYEKLCKSHRSLVGFEIAVGAFKEGSKKKCFLVITKDNNSGKEYKEDFSISKCLECLRVMAHTIPKTEKRDFIKSLSVTSP
;
A
#
# COMPACT_ATOMS: atom_id res chain seq x y z
N MET A 1 68.11 -34.57 -21.79
CA MET A 1 68.09 -34.54 -20.30
C MET A 1 66.78 -33.88 -19.90
N THR A 2 65.98 -34.64 -19.17
CA THR A 2 64.69 -34.34 -18.53
C THR A 2 63.52 -33.98 -19.43
N ASP A 3 62.93 -35.03 -19.99
CA ASP A 3 61.49 -35.20 -20.20
C ASP A 3 60.70 -35.00 -18.90
N THR A 4 59.49 -34.46 -18.97
CA THR A 4 58.51 -34.63 -17.90
C THR A 4 57.14 -34.90 -18.52
N GLU A 5 56.67 -36.10 -18.21
CA GLU A 5 55.52 -36.78 -18.78
C GLU A 5 54.18 -36.16 -18.35
N VAL A 6 53.27 -36.08 -19.33
CA VAL A 6 51.84 -35.86 -19.10
C VAL A 6 51.21 -37.19 -18.69
N SER A 7 50.89 -37.33 -17.40
CA SER A 7 50.24 -38.53 -16.87
C SER A 7 48.71 -38.43 -17.00
N LYS A 8 48.14 -39.27 -17.87
CA LYS A 8 46.73 -39.65 -17.90
C LYS A 8 46.46 -40.69 -16.79
N ARG A 9 45.45 -40.48 -15.94
CA ARG A 9 44.71 -41.53 -15.22
C ARG A 9 43.23 -41.16 -15.20
N THR A 10 42.39 -41.87 -15.95
CA THR A 10 41.66 -43.12 -15.63
C THR A 10 40.36 -42.81 -14.90
N LEU A 11 39.26 -42.94 -15.66
CA LEU A 11 37.89 -43.06 -15.17
C LEU A 11 37.73 -44.47 -14.59
N GLU A 12 37.47 -44.55 -13.29
CA GLU A 12 36.84 -45.72 -12.69
C GLU A 12 35.42 -45.33 -12.29
N ALA A 13 34.48 -46.08 -12.86
CA ALA A 13 33.09 -46.12 -12.46
C ALA A 13 32.99 -47.15 -11.34
N ASP A 14 32.42 -46.76 -10.21
CA ASP A 14 31.73 -47.68 -9.33
C ASP A 14 30.47 -46.99 -8.81
N GLY A 15 29.34 -47.64 -9.06
CA GLY A 15 28.05 -47.23 -8.57
C GLY A 15 27.91 -47.56 -7.09
N ASP A 16 27.12 -46.74 -6.39
CA ASP A 16 26.34 -47.24 -5.27
C ASP A 16 25.06 -46.42 -5.09
N GLU A 17 24.07 -47.10 -4.55
CA GLU A 17 22.65 -46.92 -4.76
C GLU A 17 22.05 -45.61 -4.24
N GLY A 18 21.19 -45.02 -5.07
CA GLY A 18 20.35 -43.87 -4.73
C GLY A 18 19.27 -44.22 -3.72
N GLY A 19 19.62 -44.16 -2.44
CA GLY A 19 18.67 -44.15 -1.32
C GLY A 19 18.05 -42.77 -1.12
N VAL A 20 17.04 -42.41 -1.94
CA VAL A 20 16.18 -41.25 -1.69
C VAL A 20 15.37 -41.50 -0.43
N SER A 21 15.88 -41.05 0.72
CA SER A 21 15.09 -40.93 1.94
C SER A 21 14.06 -39.82 1.78
N LYS A 22 12.91 -40.18 1.17
CA LYS A 22 11.65 -39.46 1.33
C LYS A 22 11.34 -39.40 2.84
N LYS A 23 11.69 -38.29 3.50
CA LYS A 23 11.06 -37.93 4.78
C LYS A 23 9.59 -37.63 4.50
N ARG A 24 8.79 -38.69 4.60
CA ARG A 24 7.33 -38.70 4.68
C ARG A 24 6.97 -37.84 5.89
N LEU A 25 6.49 -36.63 5.65
CA LEU A 25 5.76 -35.88 6.66
C LEU A 25 4.38 -36.53 6.76
N VAL A 26 4.29 -37.61 7.54
CA VAL A 26 3.00 -38.11 8.03
C VAL A 26 2.73 -37.33 9.30
N THR A 27 2.01 -36.22 9.14
CA THR A 27 1.06 -35.81 10.17
C THR A 27 -0.30 -36.21 9.62
N ASP A 28 -0.85 -37.30 10.16
CA ASP A 28 -2.24 -37.74 10.00
C ASP A 28 -3.22 -36.70 10.59
N SER A 29 -3.19 -35.46 10.09
CA SER A 29 -4.39 -34.64 10.05
C SER A 29 -5.14 -35.09 8.82
N SER A 30 -6.37 -35.58 8.97
CA SER A 30 -7.17 -36.03 7.82
C SER A 30 -7.15 -34.93 6.74
N SER A 31 -6.94 -35.29 5.48
CA SER A 31 -6.90 -34.32 4.37
C SER A 31 -8.14 -33.40 4.35
N VAL A 32 -9.24 -33.89 4.96
CA VAL A 32 -10.49 -33.18 5.22
C VAL A 32 -10.33 -32.00 6.20
N GLU A 33 -9.62 -32.17 7.32
CA GLU A 33 -9.39 -31.11 8.32
C GLU A 33 -8.49 -29.98 7.77
N VAL A 34 -7.52 -30.33 6.93
CA VAL A 34 -6.64 -29.36 6.27
C VAL A 34 -7.44 -28.49 5.32
N VAL A 35 -8.31 -29.08 4.51
CA VAL A 35 -9.20 -28.33 3.60
C VAL A 35 -10.17 -27.46 4.39
N GLU A 36 -10.75 -27.96 5.47
CA GLU A 36 -11.68 -27.18 6.32
C GLU A 36 -11.00 -25.94 6.92
N THR A 37 -9.76 -26.10 7.36
CA THR A 37 -8.93 -24.99 7.86
C THR A 37 -8.65 -23.94 6.77
N LEU A 38 -8.41 -24.37 5.53
CA LEU A 38 -8.18 -23.47 4.39
C LEU A 38 -9.48 -22.75 3.96
N LEU A 39 -10.63 -23.43 4.04
CA LEU A 39 -11.94 -22.83 3.79
C LEU A 39 -12.28 -21.73 4.80
N GLY A 40 -11.80 -21.84 6.05
CA GLY A 40 -11.96 -20.83 7.09
C GLY A 40 -11.05 -19.59 6.99
N LYS A 41 -10.04 -19.59 6.09
CA LYS A 41 -9.19 -18.41 5.87
C LYS A 41 -9.97 -17.30 5.15
N SER A 42 -9.56 -16.03 5.25
CA SER A 42 -10.13 -14.94 4.44
C SER A 42 -9.64 -14.99 2.99
N ARG A 43 -8.39 -15.42 2.77
CA ARG A 43 -7.77 -15.59 1.45
C ARG A 43 -7.02 -16.92 1.35
N VAL A 44 -7.11 -17.57 0.19
CA VAL A 44 -6.38 -18.80 -0.15
C VAL A 44 -5.33 -18.45 -1.21
N THR A 45 -4.07 -18.77 -0.96
CA THR A 45 -2.96 -18.62 -1.93
C THR A 45 -3.08 -19.63 -3.07
N ASP A 46 -2.29 -19.47 -4.13
CA ASP A 46 -2.38 -20.38 -5.29
C ASP A 46 -1.90 -21.80 -4.96
N GLU A 47 -0.94 -21.95 -4.05
CA GLU A 47 -0.49 -23.28 -3.59
C GLU A 47 -1.51 -23.94 -2.65
N GLU A 48 -2.11 -23.18 -1.73
CA GLU A 48 -3.21 -23.69 -0.90
C GLU A 48 -4.44 -24.03 -1.74
N PHE A 49 -4.68 -23.29 -2.83
CA PHE A 49 -5.76 -23.59 -3.76
C PHE A 49 -5.54 -24.93 -4.47
N LYS A 50 -4.30 -25.28 -4.85
CA LYS A 50 -4.00 -26.62 -5.39
C LYS A 50 -4.30 -27.73 -4.37
N VAL A 51 -4.01 -27.49 -3.08
CA VAL A 51 -4.35 -28.45 -2.02
C VAL A 51 -5.87 -28.64 -1.93
N VAL A 52 -6.65 -27.55 -2.00
CA VAL A 52 -8.12 -27.62 -2.06
C VAL A 52 -8.58 -28.40 -3.30
N LEU A 53 -8.00 -28.15 -4.48
CA LEU A 53 -8.36 -28.87 -5.71
C LEU A 53 -8.10 -30.38 -5.62
N SER A 54 -7.03 -30.81 -4.96
CA SER A 54 -6.63 -32.22 -4.88
C SER A 54 -7.37 -33.02 -3.80
N HIS A 55 -7.91 -32.36 -2.77
CA HIS A 55 -8.39 -33.05 -1.57
C HIS A 55 -9.80 -32.65 -1.10
N ALA A 56 -10.45 -31.66 -1.73
CA ALA A 56 -11.78 -31.24 -1.33
C ALA A 56 -12.84 -32.31 -1.62
N THR A 57 -13.72 -32.54 -0.65
CA THR A 57 -14.96 -33.30 -0.85
C THR A 57 -15.92 -32.51 -1.76
N PRO A 58 -16.95 -33.16 -2.34
CA PRO A 58 -17.96 -32.47 -3.14
C PRO A 58 -18.61 -31.29 -2.38
N GLU A 59 -18.90 -31.45 -1.10
CA GLU A 59 -19.49 -30.43 -0.24
C GLU A 59 -18.52 -29.27 0.02
N GLN A 60 -17.25 -29.57 0.29
CA GLN A 60 -16.20 -28.56 0.48
C GLN A 60 -15.93 -27.78 -0.82
N ARG A 61 -16.04 -28.44 -1.97
CA ARG A 61 -15.95 -27.81 -3.29
C ARG A 61 -17.08 -26.81 -3.51
N LEU A 62 -18.32 -27.15 -3.16
CA LEU A 62 -19.46 -26.22 -3.25
C LEU A 62 -19.28 -25.00 -2.33
N ARG A 63 -18.80 -25.21 -1.08
CA ARG A 63 -18.45 -24.10 -0.18
C ARG A 63 -17.35 -23.20 -0.75
N PHE A 64 -16.35 -23.78 -1.40
CA PHE A 64 -15.30 -23.00 -2.05
C PHE A 64 -15.85 -22.15 -3.20
N ILE A 65 -16.73 -22.73 -4.04
CA ILE A 65 -17.41 -22.04 -5.14
C ILE A 65 -18.22 -20.86 -4.60
N GLN A 66 -19.05 -21.09 -3.57
CA GLN A 66 -19.82 -20.05 -2.89
C GLN A 66 -18.91 -18.90 -2.42
N ARG A 67 -17.78 -19.23 -1.77
CA ARG A 67 -16.82 -18.24 -1.30
C ARG A 67 -16.17 -17.45 -2.44
N GLN A 68 -15.85 -18.08 -3.56
CA GLN A 68 -15.31 -17.37 -4.73
C GLN A 68 -16.34 -16.41 -5.32
N ILE A 69 -17.61 -16.83 -5.41
CA ILE A 69 -18.72 -15.96 -5.86
C ILE A 69 -18.83 -14.76 -4.91
N GLY A 70 -18.87 -14.99 -3.60
CA GLY A 70 -18.92 -13.93 -2.59
C GLY A 70 -17.74 -12.96 -2.68
N HIS A 71 -16.55 -13.46 -3.02
CA HIS A 71 -15.39 -12.59 -3.26
C HIS A 71 -15.55 -11.76 -4.53
N TYR A 72 -15.88 -12.38 -5.67
CA TYR A 72 -16.03 -11.70 -6.95
C TYR A 72 -17.11 -10.61 -6.91
N LEU A 73 -18.21 -10.90 -6.21
CA LEU A 73 -19.38 -10.02 -6.13
C LEU A 73 -19.40 -9.12 -4.88
N SER A 74 -18.33 -9.15 -4.08
CA SER A 74 -18.18 -8.23 -2.95
C SER A 74 -18.09 -6.78 -3.41
N ASN A 75 -18.60 -5.84 -2.61
CA ASN A 75 -18.51 -4.40 -2.91
C ASN A 75 -17.05 -3.94 -3.06
N GLU A 76 -16.14 -4.52 -2.29
CA GLU A 76 -14.71 -4.21 -2.39
C GLU A 76 -14.10 -4.66 -3.73
N ASN A 77 -14.45 -5.86 -4.21
CA ASN A 77 -13.93 -6.33 -5.49
C ASN A 77 -14.57 -5.56 -6.65
N LEU A 78 -15.89 -5.38 -6.64
CA LEU A 78 -16.64 -4.72 -7.72
C LEU A 78 -16.35 -3.22 -7.86
N SER A 79 -15.98 -2.53 -6.78
CA SER A 79 -15.52 -1.13 -6.86
C SER A 79 -14.18 -0.99 -7.59
N ARG A 80 -13.36 -2.05 -7.63
CA ARG A 80 -12.01 -2.01 -8.21
C ARG A 80 -11.91 -2.75 -9.54
N ASP A 81 -12.71 -3.79 -9.74
CA ASP A 81 -12.61 -4.68 -10.90
C ASP A 81 -13.36 -4.13 -12.12
N ASN A 82 -12.59 -3.55 -13.04
CA ASN A 82 -13.13 -2.93 -14.26
C ASN A 82 -13.92 -3.94 -15.12
N PHE A 83 -13.47 -5.19 -15.16
CA PHE A 83 -14.09 -6.19 -16.02
C PHE A 83 -15.51 -6.49 -15.55
N TYR A 84 -15.67 -6.81 -14.26
CA TYR A 84 -17.00 -7.10 -13.73
C TYR A 84 -17.90 -5.87 -13.73
N HIS A 85 -17.37 -4.68 -13.42
CA HIS A 85 -18.18 -3.45 -13.44
C HIS A 85 -18.72 -3.13 -14.83
N GLN A 86 -17.89 -3.28 -15.87
CA GLN A 86 -18.33 -3.13 -17.27
C GLN A 86 -19.36 -4.19 -17.65
N LYS A 87 -19.12 -5.46 -17.31
CA LYS A 87 -20.05 -6.54 -17.65
C LYS A 87 -21.41 -6.44 -16.96
N PHE A 88 -21.44 -6.04 -15.70
CA PHE A 88 -22.69 -5.72 -15.03
C PHE A 88 -23.46 -4.61 -15.76
N THR A 89 -22.77 -3.55 -16.20
CA THR A 89 -23.40 -2.43 -16.91
C THR A 89 -23.94 -2.86 -18.29
N GLU A 90 -23.13 -3.60 -19.05
CA GLU A 90 -23.48 -4.13 -20.39
C GLU A 90 -24.65 -5.11 -20.32
N ASP A 91 -24.58 -6.10 -19.42
CA ASP A 91 -25.59 -7.14 -19.29
C ASP A 91 -26.90 -6.58 -18.72
N SER A 92 -26.83 -5.63 -17.78
CA SER A 92 -28.01 -4.94 -17.28
C SER A 92 -28.74 -4.17 -18.38
N SER A 93 -27.98 -3.50 -19.25
CA SER A 93 -28.53 -2.78 -20.41
C SER A 93 -29.15 -3.73 -21.43
N LYS A 94 -28.53 -4.91 -21.64
CA LYS A 94 -28.98 -5.91 -22.61
C LYS A 94 -30.21 -6.70 -22.14
N ALA A 95 -30.25 -7.05 -20.86
CA ALA A 95 -31.34 -7.82 -20.26
C ALA A 95 -32.53 -6.94 -19.85
N GLY A 96 -32.35 -5.62 -19.74
CA GLY A 96 -33.38 -4.69 -19.27
C GLY A 96 -33.65 -4.78 -17.78
N VAL A 97 -32.72 -5.36 -17.00
CA VAL A 97 -32.81 -5.54 -15.55
C VAL A 97 -31.55 -4.95 -14.91
N GLU A 98 -31.69 -4.17 -13.86
CA GLU A 98 -30.54 -3.55 -13.20
C GLU A 98 -29.71 -4.54 -12.36
N ASN A 99 -28.40 -4.35 -12.38
CA ASN A 99 -27.41 -5.06 -11.55
C ASN A 99 -27.36 -6.58 -11.81
N VAL A 100 -27.45 -6.99 -13.08
CA VAL A 100 -27.30 -8.40 -13.51
C VAL A 100 -26.01 -8.63 -14.28
N LEU A 101 -25.46 -9.83 -14.15
CA LEU A 101 -24.25 -10.30 -14.83
C LEU A 101 -24.46 -11.73 -15.32
N GLU A 102 -24.15 -12.02 -16.58
CA GLU A 102 -24.28 -13.37 -17.13
C GLU A 102 -23.34 -14.36 -16.42
N LEU A 103 -23.86 -15.51 -16.00
CA LEU A 103 -23.11 -16.46 -15.17
C LEU A 103 -21.83 -16.96 -15.83
N LYS A 104 -21.78 -16.99 -17.18
CA LYS A 104 -20.57 -17.38 -17.94
C LYS A 104 -19.33 -16.57 -17.56
N TYR A 105 -19.50 -15.31 -17.14
CA TYR A 105 -18.37 -14.45 -16.77
C TYR A 105 -17.74 -14.86 -15.44
N ILE A 106 -18.55 -15.36 -14.51
CA ILE A 106 -18.06 -15.96 -13.26
C ILE A 106 -17.39 -17.31 -13.56
N LEU A 107 -18.02 -18.15 -14.39
CA LEU A 107 -17.48 -19.47 -14.73
C LEU A 107 -16.17 -19.40 -15.53
N SER A 108 -15.96 -18.34 -16.31
CA SER A 108 -14.71 -18.10 -17.05
C SER A 108 -13.58 -17.54 -16.19
N ALA A 109 -13.81 -17.21 -14.92
CA ALA A 109 -12.76 -16.82 -14.00
C ALA A 109 -11.80 -17.99 -13.75
N LYS A 110 -10.48 -17.72 -13.72
CA LYS A 110 -9.43 -18.75 -13.61
C LYS A 110 -9.68 -19.78 -12.51
N ARG A 111 -10.05 -19.35 -11.29
CA ARG A 111 -10.30 -20.28 -10.18
C ARG A 111 -11.55 -21.13 -10.38
N MET A 112 -12.56 -20.60 -11.07
CA MET A 112 -13.77 -21.34 -11.42
C MET A 112 -13.50 -22.38 -12.51
N LEU A 113 -12.65 -22.05 -13.49
CA LEU A 113 -12.15 -23.01 -14.49
C LEU A 113 -11.30 -24.11 -13.86
N ASP A 114 -10.37 -23.75 -12.98
CA ASP A 114 -9.44 -24.70 -12.34
C ASP A 114 -10.20 -25.71 -11.43
N ILE A 115 -11.27 -25.29 -10.76
CA ILE A 115 -12.15 -26.17 -9.97
C ILE A 115 -13.26 -26.86 -10.80
N LYS A 116 -13.27 -26.60 -12.11
CA LYS A 116 -14.26 -27.10 -13.08
C LYS A 116 -15.69 -26.84 -12.63
N ALA A 117 -15.97 -25.64 -12.12
CA ALA A 117 -17.32 -25.27 -11.67
C ALA A 117 -18.29 -25.25 -12.86
N THR A 118 -19.48 -25.84 -12.68
CA THR A 118 -20.58 -25.76 -13.63
C THR A 118 -21.68 -24.80 -13.15
N SER A 119 -22.66 -24.51 -14.01
CA SER A 119 -23.82 -23.70 -13.64
C SER A 119 -24.64 -24.34 -12.52
N GLU A 120 -24.76 -25.67 -12.53
CA GLU A 120 -25.45 -26.47 -11.52
C GLU A 120 -24.73 -26.43 -10.17
N ASP A 121 -23.39 -26.43 -10.19
CA ASP A 121 -22.60 -26.27 -8.96
C ASP A 121 -22.83 -24.90 -8.32
N VAL A 122 -22.89 -23.83 -9.13
CA VAL A 122 -23.14 -22.48 -8.63
C VAL A 122 -24.54 -22.38 -8.01
N LYS A 123 -25.54 -22.96 -8.68
CA LYS A 123 -26.90 -23.04 -8.15
C LYS A 123 -26.95 -23.81 -6.82
N SER A 124 -26.35 -25.01 -6.80
CA SER A 124 -26.28 -25.86 -5.61
C SER A 124 -25.53 -25.19 -4.44
N ALA A 125 -24.47 -24.45 -4.75
CA ALA A 125 -23.68 -23.73 -3.75
C ALA A 125 -24.45 -22.56 -3.11
N LEU A 126 -25.23 -21.83 -3.90
CA LEU A 126 -26.06 -20.72 -3.42
C LEU A 126 -27.34 -21.20 -2.72
N ASP A 127 -27.93 -22.32 -3.18
CA ASP A 127 -29.10 -22.94 -2.53
C ASP A 127 -28.74 -23.52 -1.15
N ALA A 128 -27.59 -24.18 -1.05
CA ALA A 128 -27.12 -24.75 0.22
C ALA A 128 -26.68 -23.67 1.23
N ASN A 129 -26.11 -22.56 0.75
CA ASN A 129 -25.66 -21.45 1.60
C ASN A 129 -25.90 -20.10 0.87
N PRO A 130 -27.05 -19.46 1.11
CA PRO A 130 -27.38 -18.19 0.45
C PRO A 130 -26.39 -17.09 0.80
N LEU A 131 -25.93 -16.36 -0.21
CA LEU A 131 -25.13 -15.16 -0.01
C LEU A 131 -26.06 -13.93 0.09
N PRO A 132 -25.91 -13.09 1.12
CA PRO A 132 -26.75 -11.91 1.26
C PRO A 132 -26.55 -10.97 0.07
N GLY A 133 -27.66 -10.52 -0.52
CA GLY A 133 -27.64 -9.60 -1.65
C GLY A 133 -27.34 -10.23 -3.02
N ILE A 134 -27.19 -11.55 -3.12
CA ILE A 134 -26.91 -12.26 -4.38
C ILE A 134 -28.02 -13.26 -4.69
N SER A 135 -28.59 -13.20 -5.89
CA SER A 135 -29.58 -14.16 -6.39
C SER A 135 -29.26 -14.61 -7.82
N LEU A 136 -29.82 -15.75 -8.21
CA LEU A 136 -29.80 -16.24 -9.59
C LEU A 136 -31.14 -15.93 -10.25
N GLU A 137 -31.09 -15.40 -11.48
CA GLU A 137 -32.28 -15.12 -12.29
C GLU A 137 -32.06 -15.65 -13.70
N GLU A 138 -33.09 -16.27 -14.27
CA GLU A 138 -33.07 -16.74 -15.66
C GLU A 138 -33.88 -15.77 -16.53
N ILE A 139 -33.22 -15.13 -17.49
CA ILE A 139 -33.82 -14.14 -18.38
C ILE A 139 -33.58 -14.62 -19.81
N SER A 140 -34.66 -14.88 -20.55
CA SER A 140 -34.60 -15.33 -21.95
C SER A 140 -33.71 -16.56 -22.18
N GLY A 141 -33.78 -17.55 -21.27
CA GLY A 141 -33.01 -18.79 -21.34
C GLY A 141 -31.52 -18.65 -21.01
N THR A 142 -31.11 -17.48 -20.50
CA THR A 142 -29.74 -17.21 -20.06
C THR A 142 -29.74 -16.99 -18.54
N LEU A 143 -28.81 -17.65 -17.85
CA LEU A 143 -28.70 -17.57 -16.40
C LEU A 143 -27.81 -16.39 -15.99
N TYR A 144 -28.36 -15.50 -15.17
CA TYR A 144 -27.72 -14.31 -14.64
C TYR A 144 -27.54 -14.42 -13.13
N VAL A 145 -26.50 -13.78 -12.62
CA VAL A 145 -26.35 -13.44 -11.21
C VAL A 145 -26.76 -12.00 -11.01
N ARG A 146 -27.66 -11.76 -10.07
CA ARG A 146 -28.14 -10.44 -9.70
C ARG A 146 -27.58 -10.02 -8.35
N LYS A 147 -27.20 -8.74 -8.27
CA LYS A 147 -26.79 -8.08 -7.03
C LYS A 147 -27.91 -7.16 -6.54
N ASN A 148 -28.62 -7.59 -5.50
CA ASN A 148 -29.83 -6.95 -5.00
C ASN A 148 -29.58 -5.67 -4.21
N ASP A 149 -28.39 -5.50 -3.65
CA ASP A 149 -27.94 -4.32 -2.92
C ASP A 149 -27.28 -3.26 -3.83
N GLY A 150 -27.34 -3.44 -5.16
CA GLY A 150 -26.84 -2.50 -6.15
C GLY A 150 -25.33 -2.54 -6.37
N LEU A 151 -24.84 -1.92 -7.45
CA LEU A 151 -23.40 -1.88 -7.73
C LEU A 151 -22.69 -0.76 -6.94
N PRO A 152 -21.53 -1.05 -6.32
CA PRO A 152 -20.72 0.00 -5.71
C PRO A 152 -20.17 0.94 -6.78
N ARG A 153 -19.86 2.18 -6.40
CA ARG A 153 -19.18 3.14 -7.28
C ARG A 153 -17.85 2.56 -7.74
N PHE A 154 -17.58 2.64 -9.04
CA PHE A 154 -16.29 2.24 -9.60
C PHE A 154 -15.19 3.24 -9.23
N GLU A 155 -14.18 2.75 -8.53
CA GLU A 155 -12.95 3.48 -8.15
C GLU A 155 -11.74 3.05 -9.01
N GLY A 156 -11.84 1.89 -9.67
CA GLY A 156 -10.78 1.30 -10.49
C GLY A 156 -9.66 0.66 -9.68
N ARG A 157 -8.95 -0.31 -10.30
CA ARG A 157 -7.64 -0.73 -9.79
C ARG A 157 -6.71 0.46 -9.96
N LYS A 158 -6.31 1.10 -8.87
CA LYS A 158 -5.12 1.97 -8.82
C LYS A 158 -3.88 1.12 -9.14
N LEU A 159 -3.72 0.77 -10.41
CA LEU A 159 -2.56 0.10 -10.99
C LEU A 159 -1.40 1.06 -10.84
N PHE A 160 -0.73 0.97 -9.69
CA PHE A 160 0.40 1.81 -9.32
C PHE A 160 0.09 3.30 -9.52
N GLU A 161 -0.65 3.90 -8.59
CA GLU A 161 -0.46 5.35 -8.37
C GLU A 161 1.04 5.59 -8.35
N LYS A 162 1.54 6.41 -9.29
CA LYS A 162 2.95 6.80 -9.30
C LYS A 162 3.25 7.26 -7.88
N LYS A 163 4.17 6.55 -7.21
CA LYS A 163 4.49 6.81 -5.80
C LYS A 163 4.88 8.27 -5.70
N LYS A 164 4.03 9.06 -5.04
CA LYS A 164 4.26 10.49 -4.82
C LYS A 164 5.60 10.65 -4.10
N LYS A 165 6.43 11.55 -4.59
CA LYS A 165 7.74 11.83 -3.98
C LYS A 165 7.60 12.90 -2.91
N PHE A 166 8.62 13.02 -2.06
CA PHE A 166 8.73 14.18 -1.17
C PHE A 166 8.73 15.47 -1.99
N GLY A 167 7.83 16.39 -1.66
CA GLY A 167 7.57 17.62 -2.42
C GLY A 167 6.35 17.56 -3.34
N GLU A 168 5.70 16.40 -3.49
CA GLU A 168 4.51 16.15 -4.34
C GLU A 168 3.26 15.75 -3.52
N THR A 169 3.33 15.81 -2.19
CA THR A 169 2.17 15.63 -1.31
C THR A 169 1.72 16.95 -0.72
N HIS A 170 0.44 17.05 -0.35
CA HIS A 170 -0.15 18.23 0.30
C HIS A 170 0.75 18.79 1.41
N ASP A 171 1.22 17.92 2.31
CA ASP A 171 2.04 18.31 3.47
C ASP A 171 3.46 18.75 3.09
N THR A 172 3.92 18.46 1.86
CA THR A 172 5.30 18.71 1.43
C THR A 172 5.44 19.66 0.24
N TYR A 173 4.34 20.15 -0.35
CA TYR A 173 4.37 21.10 -1.47
C TYR A 173 5.29 22.29 -1.18
N HIS A 174 5.17 22.83 0.03
CA HIS A 174 5.88 24.02 0.49
C HIS A 174 7.21 23.72 1.19
N ALA A 175 7.67 22.46 1.19
CA ALA A 175 8.89 22.09 1.93
C ALA A 175 10.12 22.89 1.47
N ALA A 176 10.24 23.15 0.16
CA ALA A 176 11.30 23.97 -0.44
C ALA A 176 10.98 25.48 -0.49
N GLY A 177 10.01 25.94 0.29
CA GLY A 177 9.52 27.32 0.33
C GLY A 177 8.04 27.40 -0.09
N PRO A 178 7.29 28.39 0.43
CA PRO A 178 5.88 28.57 0.10
C PRO A 178 5.65 28.70 -1.41
N ILE A 179 4.56 28.10 -1.87
CA ILE A 179 4.06 28.20 -3.23
C ILE A 179 2.75 28.95 -3.13
N LEU A 180 2.69 30.10 -3.78
CA LEU A 180 1.59 31.04 -3.72
C LEU A 180 0.75 30.91 -4.97
N PHE A 181 -0.57 30.93 -4.79
CA PHE A 181 -1.54 31.25 -5.81
C PHE A 181 -1.97 32.69 -5.60
N ILE A 182 -1.90 33.49 -6.66
CA ILE A 182 -2.20 34.91 -6.65
C ILE A 182 -3.35 35.14 -7.62
N SER A 183 -4.40 35.81 -7.15
CA SER A 183 -5.56 36.17 -7.96
C SER A 183 -5.93 37.63 -7.77
N ASN A 184 -6.91 38.10 -8.54
CA ASN A 184 -7.32 39.51 -8.59
C ASN A 184 -6.20 40.43 -9.12
N VAL A 185 -5.41 39.93 -10.08
CA VAL A 185 -4.43 40.77 -10.80
C VAL A 185 -5.20 41.65 -11.80
N PRO A 186 -5.01 42.99 -11.79
CA PRO A 186 -5.69 43.89 -12.73
C PRO A 186 -5.46 43.51 -14.19
N GLU A 187 -6.49 43.66 -15.03
CA GLU A 187 -6.42 43.33 -16.47
C GLU A 187 -5.40 44.17 -17.25
N SER A 188 -5.07 45.36 -16.75
CA SER A 188 -4.00 46.23 -17.23
C SER A 188 -2.61 45.58 -17.09
N VAL A 189 -2.42 44.72 -16.08
CA VAL A 189 -1.14 44.09 -15.77
C VAL A 189 -1.07 42.71 -16.40
N ARG A 190 -0.44 42.65 -17.58
CA ARG A 190 -0.19 41.38 -18.28
C ARG A 190 1.20 40.77 -18.00
N GLU A 191 2.11 41.57 -17.45
CA GLU A 191 3.46 41.14 -17.13
C GLU A 191 3.58 40.69 -15.67
N TRP A 192 4.47 39.74 -15.41
CA TRP A 192 4.71 39.23 -14.04
C TRP A 192 5.54 40.19 -13.19
N THR A 193 6.29 41.13 -13.80
CA THR A 193 7.24 42.01 -13.12
C THR A 193 6.57 42.88 -12.05
N PRO A 194 5.45 43.59 -12.32
CA PRO A 194 4.78 44.42 -11.32
C PRO A 194 4.22 43.60 -10.16
N VAL A 195 3.70 42.40 -10.44
CA VAL A 195 3.20 41.47 -9.41
C VAL A 195 4.35 41.05 -8.49
N LYS A 196 5.51 40.71 -9.06
CA LYS A 196 6.71 40.36 -8.29
C LYS A 196 7.15 41.50 -7.39
N GLU A 197 7.22 42.73 -7.92
CA GLU A 197 7.61 43.90 -7.14
C GLU A 197 6.64 44.17 -5.99
N ALA A 198 5.33 44.01 -6.22
CA ALA A 198 4.31 44.14 -5.18
C ALA A 198 4.50 43.12 -4.05
N LEU A 199 4.78 41.85 -4.38
CA LEU A 199 5.08 40.81 -3.38
C LEU A 199 6.35 41.11 -2.58
N GLN A 200 7.38 41.68 -3.22
CA GLN A 200 8.67 41.97 -2.60
C GLN A 200 8.73 43.30 -1.83
N LYS A 201 7.63 44.07 -1.78
CA LYS A 201 7.51 45.20 -0.84
C LYS A 201 7.63 44.71 0.61
N ASP A 202 7.17 43.49 0.89
CA ASP A 202 7.50 42.81 2.13
C ASP A 202 8.94 42.27 2.07
N LYS A 203 9.80 42.81 2.95
CA LYS A 203 11.22 42.45 3.01
C LYS A 203 11.46 41.00 3.43
N GLN A 204 10.48 40.35 4.04
CA GLN A 204 10.59 38.94 4.40
C GLN A 204 10.42 38.03 3.17
N VAL A 205 9.74 38.52 2.13
CA VAL A 205 9.40 37.75 0.93
C VAL A 205 10.41 37.99 -0.19
N ARG A 206 11.15 36.93 -0.55
CA ARG A 206 12.02 36.89 -1.73
C ARG A 206 11.47 35.91 -2.76
N VAL A 207 10.93 36.45 -3.85
CA VAL A 207 10.39 35.67 -4.97
C VAL A 207 11.52 34.99 -5.75
N ARG A 208 11.52 33.66 -5.77
CA ARG A 208 12.45 32.82 -6.57
C ARG A 208 11.95 32.58 -7.98
N PHE A 209 10.64 32.49 -8.14
CA PHE A 209 9.98 32.33 -9.43
C PHE A 209 8.57 32.92 -9.36
N ILE A 210 8.12 33.44 -10.50
CA ILE A 210 6.73 33.85 -10.72
C ILE A 210 6.33 33.44 -12.13
N SER A 211 5.14 32.88 -12.30
CA SER A 211 4.60 32.51 -13.61
C SER A 211 4.12 33.76 -14.36
N PRO A 212 3.93 33.66 -15.69
CA PRO A 212 3.15 34.66 -16.41
C PRO A 212 1.76 34.85 -15.78
N VAL A 213 1.18 36.04 -15.96
CA VAL A 213 -0.21 36.32 -15.58
C VAL A 213 -1.12 35.66 -16.61
N SER A 214 -2.04 34.82 -16.16
CA SER A 214 -3.06 34.20 -17.00
C SER A 214 -4.07 35.24 -17.48
N ASP A 215 -4.82 34.94 -18.54
CA ASP A 215 -5.92 35.78 -19.01
C ASP A 215 -7.01 36.05 -17.94
N ASN A 216 -7.13 35.15 -16.96
CA ASN A 216 -8.07 35.30 -15.82
C ASN A 216 -7.51 36.15 -14.66
N GLY A 217 -6.39 36.87 -14.84
CA GLY A 217 -5.79 37.69 -13.78
C GLY A 217 -5.24 36.88 -12.60
N THR A 218 -4.65 35.71 -12.88
CA THR A 218 -4.04 34.83 -11.86
C THR A 218 -2.60 34.49 -12.22
N CYS A 219 -1.77 34.20 -11.21
CA CYS A 219 -0.43 33.66 -11.41
C CYS A 219 0.03 32.88 -10.18
N PHE A 220 1.17 32.19 -10.32
CA PHE A 220 1.81 31.47 -9.23
C PHE A 220 3.15 32.10 -8.89
N ALA A 221 3.52 32.07 -7.61
CA ALA A 221 4.86 32.44 -7.17
C ALA A 221 5.46 31.37 -6.26
N TRP A 222 6.78 31.15 -6.39
CA TRP A 222 7.55 30.36 -5.43
C TRP A 222 8.54 31.29 -4.73
N VAL A 223 8.47 31.31 -3.41
CA VAL A 223 9.24 32.23 -2.57
C VAL A 223 10.28 31.48 -1.73
N ASN A 224 11.24 32.22 -1.16
CA ASN A 224 12.28 31.65 -0.30
C ASN A 224 11.70 30.91 0.90
N LYS A 225 12.41 29.87 1.32
CA LYS A 225 12.14 29.18 2.58
C LYS A 225 12.72 29.99 3.75
N SER A 226 11.85 30.48 4.63
CA SER A 226 12.20 30.79 6.03
C SER A 226 10.95 30.64 6.93
N PRO A 227 11.13 30.39 8.23
CA PRO A 227 10.01 30.31 9.18
C PRO A 227 9.14 31.57 9.19
N GLU A 228 9.76 32.74 9.06
CA GLU A 228 9.12 34.04 9.06
C GLU A 228 8.22 34.19 7.81
N VAL A 229 8.71 33.75 6.63
CA VAL A 229 7.97 33.85 5.37
C VAL A 229 6.65 33.07 5.40
N MET A 230 6.62 31.88 6.01
CA MET A 230 5.39 31.08 6.10
C MET A 230 4.27 31.79 6.89
N THR A 231 4.65 32.64 7.85
CA THR A 231 3.71 33.45 8.63
C THR A 231 3.32 34.70 7.84
N ALA A 232 4.30 35.43 7.30
CA ALA A 232 4.09 36.64 6.50
C ALA A 232 3.18 36.39 5.28
N VAL A 233 3.33 35.26 4.60
CA VAL A 233 2.51 34.89 3.44
C VAL A 233 1.01 34.83 3.76
N LYS A 234 0.63 34.47 4.99
CA LYS A 234 -0.79 34.38 5.38
C LYS A 234 -1.44 35.75 5.54
N GLU A 235 -0.66 36.78 5.80
CA GLU A 235 -1.11 38.16 6.01
C GLU A 235 -0.84 39.05 4.78
N LEU A 236 -0.26 38.48 3.72
CA LEU A 236 0.17 39.23 2.55
C LEU A 236 -1.05 39.75 1.76
N ALA A 237 -1.18 41.07 1.72
CA ALA A 237 -2.20 41.77 0.92
C ALA A 237 -1.52 42.85 0.05
N PRO A 238 -0.76 42.44 -0.99
CA PRO A 238 -0.02 43.39 -1.81
C PRO A 238 -0.98 44.26 -2.64
N GLU A 239 -0.72 45.56 -2.67
CA GLU A 239 -1.45 46.50 -3.53
C GLU A 239 -0.71 46.73 -4.85
N LEU A 240 -1.46 46.62 -5.94
CA LEU A 240 -1.01 46.83 -7.31
C LEU A 240 -2.08 47.65 -8.08
N GLU A 241 -1.69 48.83 -8.57
CA GLU A 241 -2.58 49.75 -9.29
C GLU A 241 -3.91 50.07 -8.56
N GLY A 242 -3.87 50.11 -7.22
CA GLY A 242 -5.05 50.36 -6.38
C GLY A 242 -5.94 49.14 -6.11
N ALA A 243 -5.63 47.99 -6.72
CA ALA A 243 -6.26 46.71 -6.39
C ALA A 243 -5.44 45.94 -5.34
N VAL A 244 -6.13 45.32 -4.39
CA VAL A 244 -5.51 44.39 -3.44
C VAL A 244 -5.46 43.00 -4.06
N LEU A 245 -4.26 42.47 -4.24
CA LEU A 245 -4.05 41.12 -4.74
C LEU A 245 -4.46 40.10 -3.67
N HIS A 246 -5.14 39.04 -4.08
CA HIS A 246 -5.46 37.94 -3.19
C HIS A 246 -4.36 36.89 -3.26
N VAL A 247 -3.72 36.60 -2.13
CA VAL A 247 -2.59 35.67 -2.03
C VAL A 247 -2.97 34.50 -1.13
N SER A 248 -2.86 33.28 -1.63
CA SER A 248 -3.11 32.06 -0.87
C SER A 248 -2.01 31.04 -1.09
N LEU A 249 -1.85 30.10 -0.15
CA LEU A 249 -0.99 28.94 -0.37
C LEU A 249 -1.65 27.96 -1.34
N VAL A 250 -0.83 27.27 -2.13
CA VAL A 250 -1.28 26.14 -2.96
C VAL A 250 -1.61 24.95 -2.06
N ASP A 251 -2.89 24.62 -1.98
CA ASP A 251 -3.47 23.61 -1.09
C ASP A 251 -4.15 22.45 -1.82
N SER A 252 -4.20 22.48 -3.16
CA SER A 252 -4.79 21.41 -3.97
C SER A 252 -3.80 20.77 -4.93
N GLU A 253 -4.08 19.50 -5.29
CA GLU A 253 -3.24 18.76 -6.24
C GLU A 253 -3.32 19.37 -7.64
N GLU A 254 -4.46 19.92 -8.02
CA GLU A 254 -4.71 20.59 -9.31
C GLU A 254 -3.84 21.85 -9.43
N ARG A 255 -3.90 22.73 -8.42
CA ARG A 255 -3.09 23.96 -8.38
C ARG A 255 -1.60 23.64 -8.31
N TYR A 256 -1.22 22.59 -7.58
CA TYR A 256 0.18 22.15 -7.56
C TYR A 256 0.65 21.69 -8.95
N LYS A 257 -0.14 20.87 -9.65
CA LYS A 257 0.18 20.42 -11.01
C LYS A 257 0.27 21.57 -12.01
N GLU A 258 -0.63 22.54 -11.91
CA GLU A 258 -0.62 23.76 -12.71
C GLU A 258 0.64 24.58 -12.43
N PHE A 259 0.98 24.83 -11.16
CA PHE A 259 2.23 25.48 -10.81
C PHE A 259 3.45 24.79 -11.42
N ILE A 260 3.55 23.46 -11.28
CA ILE A 260 4.67 22.69 -11.83
C ILE A 260 4.77 22.81 -13.35
N SER A 261 3.64 22.88 -14.07
CA SER A 261 3.65 23.03 -15.54
C SER A 261 4.17 24.40 -16.00
N THR A 262 4.04 25.44 -15.17
CA THR A 262 4.58 26.78 -15.47
C THR A 262 6.09 26.90 -15.26
N LEU A 263 6.71 25.97 -14.54
CA LEU A 263 8.13 26.07 -14.20
C LEU A 263 9.04 25.78 -15.39
N LYS A 264 10.00 26.68 -15.63
CA LYS A 264 11.11 26.41 -16.56
C LYS A 264 12.00 25.27 -16.02
N PRO A 265 12.62 24.46 -16.88
CA PRO A 265 13.46 23.33 -16.45
C PRO A 265 14.57 23.69 -15.45
N SER A 266 15.18 24.87 -15.58
CA SER A 266 16.22 25.35 -14.67
C SER A 266 15.69 25.63 -13.26
N ILE A 267 14.50 26.24 -13.15
CA ILE A 267 13.84 26.54 -11.89
C ILE A 267 13.33 25.26 -11.23
N LEU A 268 12.72 24.36 -12.02
CA LEU A 268 12.28 23.04 -11.54
C LEU A 268 13.47 22.24 -10.99
N SER A 269 14.60 22.23 -11.70
CA SER A 269 15.84 21.59 -11.23
C SER A 269 16.36 22.21 -9.93
N SER A 270 16.35 23.54 -9.81
CA SER A 270 16.71 24.26 -8.58
C SER A 270 15.80 23.89 -7.40
N ARG A 271 14.47 23.88 -7.60
CA ARG A 271 13.50 23.43 -6.59
C ARG A 271 13.73 21.99 -6.18
N ASN A 272 13.96 21.10 -7.13
CA ASN A 272 14.18 19.68 -6.86
C ASN A 272 15.48 19.43 -6.08
N LYS A 273 16.56 20.17 -6.36
CA LYS A 273 17.79 20.12 -5.56
C LYS A 273 17.53 20.54 -4.11
N GLU A 274 16.76 21.60 -3.90
CA GLU A 274 16.41 22.07 -2.56
C GLU A 274 15.52 21.06 -1.81
N LEU A 275 14.51 20.49 -2.47
CA LEU A 275 13.70 19.41 -1.91
C LEU A 275 14.55 18.19 -1.54
N GLN A 276 15.51 17.81 -2.39
CA GLN A 276 16.43 16.71 -2.12
C GLN A 276 17.33 16.99 -0.91
N ARG A 277 17.84 18.22 -0.78
CA ARG A 277 18.62 18.64 0.39
C ARG A 277 17.80 18.51 1.67
N ILE A 278 16.59 19.07 1.68
CA ILE A 278 15.68 19.05 2.83
C ILE A 278 15.27 17.62 3.18
N HIS A 279 14.92 16.82 2.19
CA HIS A 279 14.60 15.42 2.40
C HIS A 279 15.80 14.65 2.98
N SER A 280 17.02 14.91 2.49
CA SER A 280 18.23 14.28 3.01
C SER A 280 18.49 14.65 4.46
N GLU A 281 18.28 15.93 4.83
CA GLU A 281 18.35 16.41 6.22
C GLU A 281 17.31 15.72 7.12
N ILE A 282 16.06 15.62 6.68
CA ILE A 282 14.99 14.93 7.41
C ILE A 282 15.34 13.46 7.64
N MET A 283 15.93 12.81 6.63
CA MET A 283 16.28 11.40 6.65
C MET A 283 17.53 11.10 7.47
N SER A 284 18.45 12.05 7.60
CA SER A 284 19.68 11.91 8.40
C SER A 284 19.52 12.38 9.85
N SER A 285 18.48 13.17 10.14
CA SER A 285 18.19 13.68 11.48
C SER A 285 17.79 12.55 12.45
N PRO A 286 18.23 12.62 13.72
CA PRO A 286 17.75 11.75 14.78
C PRO A 286 16.23 11.81 14.98
N LEU A 287 15.66 10.66 15.32
CA LEU A 287 14.21 10.47 15.47
C LEU A 287 13.89 10.04 16.90
N GLU A 288 12.75 10.47 17.42
CA GLU A 288 12.18 9.95 18.67
C GLU A 288 10.83 9.31 18.37
N ILE A 289 10.73 8.00 18.60
CA ILE A 289 9.54 7.19 18.31
C ILE A 289 9.09 6.55 19.61
N ASN A 290 8.05 7.10 20.24
CA ASN A 290 7.48 6.58 21.49
C ASN A 290 8.55 6.29 22.57
N GLY A 291 9.48 7.23 22.78
CA GLY A 291 10.59 7.10 23.74
C GLY A 291 11.84 6.41 23.20
N LEU A 292 11.78 5.79 22.00
CA LEU A 292 12.96 5.21 21.34
C LEU A 292 13.72 6.29 20.57
N VAL A 293 14.98 6.51 20.93
CA VAL A 293 15.87 7.45 20.25
C VAL A 293 16.65 6.71 19.15
N ILE A 294 16.32 6.99 17.89
CA ILE A 294 16.88 6.33 16.70
C ILE A 294 17.80 7.29 15.97
N ARG A 295 18.99 6.81 15.58
CA ARG A 295 20.03 7.61 14.91
C ARG A 295 19.52 8.39 13.71
N ASN A 296 18.76 7.74 12.83
CA ASN A 296 18.17 8.33 11.63
C ASN A 296 17.15 7.36 11.02
N PHE A 297 16.43 7.82 10.00
CA PHE A 297 15.45 6.98 9.29
C PHE A 297 16.07 5.70 8.72
N GLY A 298 17.28 5.81 8.17
CA GLY A 298 18.01 4.68 7.57
C GLY A 298 18.30 3.55 8.55
N SER A 299 18.31 3.83 9.86
CA SER A 299 18.59 2.86 10.92
C SER A 299 17.38 1.99 11.30
N ILE A 300 16.15 2.40 10.94
CA ILE A 300 14.92 1.65 11.29
C ILE A 300 14.94 0.24 10.68
N ARG A 301 15.27 0.12 9.39
CA ARG A 301 15.33 -1.20 8.71
C ARG A 301 16.39 -2.12 9.33
N PRO A 302 17.67 -1.70 9.50
CA PRO A 302 18.67 -2.52 10.18
C PRO A 302 18.25 -2.96 11.58
N LEU A 303 17.64 -2.09 12.38
CA LEU A 303 17.16 -2.46 13.72
C LEU A 303 16.10 -3.57 13.67
N LEU A 304 15.10 -3.44 12.80
CA LEU A 304 14.05 -4.46 12.63
C LEU A 304 14.59 -5.77 12.02
N ASN A 305 15.52 -5.68 11.06
CA ASN A 305 16.17 -6.86 10.50
C ASN A 305 17.04 -7.57 11.54
N GLY A 306 17.72 -6.83 12.42
CA GLY A 306 18.48 -7.40 13.52
C GLY A 306 17.61 -8.25 14.46
N VAL A 307 16.34 -7.85 14.69
CA VAL A 307 15.37 -8.65 15.45
C VAL A 307 15.06 -9.97 14.72
N LEU A 308 14.79 -9.92 13.41
CA LEU A 308 14.56 -11.13 12.61
C LEU A 308 15.77 -12.07 12.63
N GLU A 309 16.99 -11.53 12.50
CA GLU A 309 18.21 -12.33 12.44
C GLU A 309 18.51 -13.01 13.79
N SER A 310 18.39 -12.26 14.89
CA SER A 310 18.74 -12.71 16.25
C SER A 310 17.71 -13.58 16.95
N SER A 311 16.45 -13.59 16.50
CA SER A 311 15.36 -14.29 17.18
C SER A 311 14.87 -15.52 16.42
N ASP A 312 14.46 -16.56 17.13
CA ASP A 312 14.00 -17.81 16.53
C ASP A 312 12.57 -17.74 15.98
N HIS A 313 12.21 -18.72 15.15
CA HIS A 313 10.83 -18.89 14.69
C HIS A 313 9.88 -19.13 15.88
N GLY A 314 8.74 -18.46 15.88
CA GLY A 314 7.73 -18.55 16.95
C GLY A 314 8.01 -17.59 18.11
N THR A 315 9.10 -16.82 18.07
CA THR A 315 9.38 -15.80 19.08
C THR A 315 8.26 -14.76 19.09
N ALA A 316 7.55 -14.68 20.22
CA ALA A 316 6.56 -13.65 20.48
C ALA A 316 7.25 -12.33 20.86
N ILE A 317 6.71 -11.22 20.36
CA ILE A 317 7.21 -9.86 20.62
C ILE A 317 6.07 -9.08 21.26
N ALA A 318 6.28 -8.67 22.51
CA ALA A 318 5.30 -7.90 23.27
C ALA A 318 5.14 -6.49 22.68
N VAL A 319 3.93 -5.92 22.69
CA VAL A 319 3.63 -4.62 22.04
C VAL A 319 4.39 -3.45 22.69
N ASP A 320 4.64 -3.55 23.98
CA ASP A 320 5.36 -2.60 24.84
C ASP A 320 6.88 -2.80 24.85
N SER A 321 7.40 -3.92 24.33
CA SER A 321 8.83 -4.09 24.07
C SER A 321 9.34 -3.05 23.06
N GLN A 322 10.65 -2.79 23.06
CA GLN A 322 11.23 -1.84 22.08
C GLN A 322 10.95 -2.26 20.63
N ALA A 323 11.07 -3.57 20.34
CA ALA A 323 10.73 -4.11 19.02
C ALA A 323 9.24 -3.93 18.70
N GLY A 324 8.34 -4.24 19.64
CA GLY A 324 6.90 -4.09 19.47
C GLY A 324 6.47 -2.65 19.25
N VAL A 325 7.04 -1.70 20.00
CA VAL A 325 6.78 -0.26 19.86
C VAL A 325 7.15 0.23 18.45
N LEU A 326 8.34 -0.16 17.96
CA LEU A 326 8.78 0.24 16.62
C LEU A 326 7.97 -0.46 15.52
N LEU A 327 7.65 -1.75 15.68
CA LEU A 327 6.82 -2.52 14.75
C LEU A 327 5.42 -1.92 14.64
N LYS A 328 4.79 -1.58 15.76
CA LYS A 328 3.49 -0.91 15.82
C LYS A 328 3.53 0.42 15.09
N PHE A 329 4.55 1.24 15.35
CA PHE A 329 4.73 2.53 14.67
C PHE A 329 4.84 2.37 13.15
N VAL A 330 5.68 1.47 12.64
CA VAL A 330 5.81 1.29 11.19
C VAL A 330 4.56 0.66 10.56
N LEU A 331 3.84 -0.19 11.30
CA LEU A 331 2.63 -0.86 10.82
C LEU A 331 1.51 0.14 10.51
N ASP A 332 1.41 1.25 11.25
CA ASP A 332 0.44 2.32 10.97
C ASP A 332 0.61 2.93 9.56
N PHE A 333 1.80 2.80 8.96
CA PHE A 333 2.10 3.25 7.59
C PHE A 333 2.00 2.13 6.54
N HIS A 334 1.50 0.94 6.90
CA HIS A 334 1.25 -0.09 5.90
C HIS A 334 0.13 0.35 4.93
N PRO A 335 0.22 0.10 3.61
CA PRO A 335 -0.84 0.45 2.65
C PRO A 335 -2.23 -0.12 2.97
N ARG A 336 -2.26 -1.13 3.84
CA ARG A 336 -3.45 -1.83 4.33
C ARG A 336 -3.46 -1.89 5.85
N ALA A 337 -2.95 -0.86 6.53
CA ALA A 337 -2.86 -0.81 7.99
C ALA A 337 -4.22 -1.09 8.65
N TYR A 338 -5.29 -0.51 8.09
CA TYR A 338 -6.66 -0.74 8.54
C TYR A 338 -7.07 -2.23 8.49
N GLU A 339 -6.80 -2.93 7.38
CA GLU A 339 -7.08 -4.37 7.24
C GLU A 339 -6.23 -5.18 8.25
N LYS A 340 -4.95 -4.85 8.40
CA LYS A 340 -4.05 -5.61 9.27
C LYS A 340 -4.33 -5.44 10.76
N LEU A 341 -4.82 -4.26 11.14
CA LEU A 341 -5.12 -3.93 12.52
C LEU A 341 -6.57 -4.22 12.88
N CYS A 342 -7.50 -4.29 11.90
CA CYS A 342 -8.91 -4.60 12.08
C CYS A 342 -9.55 -3.92 13.31
N LYS A 343 -9.21 -2.65 13.57
CA LYS A 343 -9.49 -1.94 14.84
C LYS A 343 -10.97 -1.90 15.23
N SER A 344 -11.89 -2.17 14.31
CA SER A 344 -13.34 -2.22 14.56
C SER A 344 -13.80 -3.44 15.35
N HIS A 345 -13.11 -4.58 15.25
CA HIS A 345 -13.52 -5.85 15.87
C HIS A 345 -12.36 -6.64 16.49
N ARG A 346 -11.11 -6.22 16.25
CA ARG A 346 -9.92 -6.84 16.82
C ARG A 346 -9.01 -5.81 17.48
N SER A 347 -8.25 -6.28 18.46
CA SER A 347 -7.22 -5.52 19.15
C SER A 347 -5.84 -6.10 18.83
N LEU A 348 -4.85 -5.22 18.65
CA LEU A 348 -3.45 -5.65 18.49
C LEU A 348 -2.94 -6.17 19.83
N VAL A 349 -2.48 -7.42 19.86
CA VAL A 349 -1.98 -8.06 21.09
C VAL A 349 -0.48 -8.33 21.07
N GLY A 350 0.14 -8.37 19.89
CA GLY A 350 1.57 -8.60 19.77
C GLY A 350 2.04 -8.82 18.34
N PHE A 351 3.29 -9.21 18.22
CA PHE A 351 3.88 -9.66 16.97
C PHE A 351 4.56 -11.01 17.18
N GLU A 352 4.82 -11.73 16.10
CA GLU A 352 5.56 -13.00 16.13
C GLU A 352 6.47 -13.12 14.92
N ILE A 353 7.58 -13.84 15.09
CA ILE A 353 8.50 -14.13 14.00
C ILE A 353 8.13 -15.44 13.33
N ALA A 354 7.75 -15.37 12.05
CA ALA A 354 7.45 -16.53 11.23
C ALA A 354 8.52 -16.76 10.15
N VAL A 355 8.58 -17.98 9.63
CA VAL A 355 9.37 -18.29 8.44
C VAL A 355 8.41 -18.45 7.27
N GLY A 356 8.42 -17.48 6.36
CA GLY A 356 7.62 -17.53 5.14
C GLY A 356 8.27 -18.40 4.07
N ALA A 357 7.45 -19.17 3.35
CA ALA A 357 7.86 -19.81 2.09
C ALA A 357 7.70 -18.79 0.95
N PHE A 358 8.82 -18.31 0.41
CA PHE A 358 8.82 -17.39 -0.74
C PHE A 358 8.94 -18.16 -2.07
N LYS A 359 8.57 -17.51 -3.18
CA LYS A 359 8.41 -18.07 -4.53
C LYS A 359 9.60 -18.88 -5.09
N GLU A 360 10.78 -18.78 -4.47
CA GLU A 360 12.02 -19.46 -4.90
C GLU A 360 12.50 -20.53 -3.90
N GLY A 361 11.64 -20.97 -2.97
CA GLY A 361 12.03 -21.96 -1.94
C GLY A 361 12.96 -21.40 -0.85
N SER A 362 13.33 -20.12 -0.91
CA SER A 362 14.06 -19.44 0.16
C SER A 362 13.15 -19.22 1.38
N LYS A 363 13.53 -19.84 2.50
CA LYS A 363 12.93 -19.60 3.81
C LYS A 363 13.44 -18.26 4.34
N LYS A 364 12.58 -17.23 4.36
CA LYS A 364 12.93 -15.93 4.95
C LYS A 364 12.06 -15.67 6.17
N LYS A 365 12.69 -15.21 7.25
CA LYS A 365 11.98 -14.75 8.45
C LYS A 365 11.18 -13.49 8.13
N CYS A 366 9.96 -13.39 8.66
CA CYS A 366 9.08 -12.25 8.54
C CYS A 366 8.32 -12.03 9.85
N PHE A 367 7.72 -10.84 9.99
CA PHE A 367 6.86 -10.54 11.13
C PHE A 367 5.41 -10.89 10.80
N LEU A 368 4.73 -11.50 11.76
CA LEU A 368 3.29 -11.64 11.83
C LEU A 368 2.74 -10.61 12.83
N VAL A 369 1.63 -9.98 12.47
CA VAL A 369 0.80 -9.20 13.39
C VAL A 369 -0.16 -10.17 14.05
N ILE A 370 -0.22 -10.15 15.39
CA ILE A 370 -1.19 -10.93 16.16
C ILE A 370 -2.29 -9.98 16.62
N THR A 371 -3.51 -10.25 16.18
CA THR A 371 -4.71 -9.53 16.63
C THR A 371 -5.65 -10.49 17.33
N LYS A 372 -6.40 -10.00 18.31
CA LYS A 372 -7.38 -10.78 19.07
C LYS A 372 -8.77 -10.20 18.83
N ASP A 373 -9.71 -11.05 18.46
CA ASP A 373 -11.11 -10.67 18.31
C ASP A 373 -11.71 -10.27 19.66
N ASN A 374 -12.35 -9.11 19.69
CA ASN A 374 -12.79 -8.47 20.94
C ASN A 374 -13.92 -9.25 21.63
N ASN A 375 -14.69 -10.07 20.89
CA ASN A 375 -15.84 -10.80 21.41
C ASN A 375 -15.48 -12.25 21.77
N SER A 376 -14.81 -12.95 20.86
CA SER A 376 -14.49 -14.37 20.99
C SER A 376 -13.15 -14.64 21.66
N GLY A 377 -12.27 -13.63 21.75
CA GLY A 377 -10.90 -13.80 22.23
C GLY A 377 -10.01 -14.64 21.32
N LYS A 378 -10.47 -15.01 20.11
CA LYS A 378 -9.70 -15.78 19.15
C LYS A 378 -8.58 -14.94 18.54
N GLU A 379 -7.39 -15.54 18.42
CA GLU A 379 -6.24 -14.90 17.81
C GLU A 379 -6.18 -15.12 16.29
N TYR A 380 -5.74 -14.07 15.60
CA TYR A 380 -5.54 -14.04 14.15
C TYR A 380 -4.13 -13.55 13.87
N LYS A 381 -3.42 -14.31 13.04
CA LYS A 381 -2.06 -14.02 12.62
C LYS A 381 -2.04 -13.61 11.15
N GLU A 382 -1.47 -12.44 10.85
CA GLU A 382 -1.34 -11.95 9.49
C GLU A 382 0.09 -11.50 9.19
N ASP A 383 0.65 -11.92 8.06
CA ASP A 383 1.98 -11.48 7.63
C ASP A 383 2.00 -9.98 7.35
N PHE A 384 3.08 -9.27 7.67
CA PHE A 384 3.23 -7.90 7.17
C PHE A 384 4.65 -7.59 6.73
N SER A 385 4.76 -6.73 5.70
CA SER A 385 6.03 -6.40 5.08
C SER A 385 6.53 -5.04 5.58
N ILE A 386 7.58 -5.07 6.41
CA ILE A 386 8.27 -3.84 6.85
C ILE A 386 8.77 -3.00 5.67
N SER A 387 9.11 -3.63 4.54
CA SER A 387 9.54 -2.91 3.34
C SER A 387 8.42 -2.03 2.76
N LYS A 388 7.17 -2.51 2.77
CA LYS A 388 6.03 -1.71 2.31
C LYS A 388 5.74 -0.56 3.29
N CYS A 389 5.78 -0.84 4.58
CA CYS A 389 5.62 0.16 5.64
C CYS A 389 6.65 1.29 5.51
N LEU A 390 7.95 0.94 5.42
CA LEU A 390 9.04 1.91 5.35
C LEU A 390 9.01 2.73 4.06
N GLU A 391 8.51 2.17 2.96
CA GLU A 391 8.35 2.92 1.72
C GLU A 391 7.28 4.00 1.83
N CYS A 392 6.12 3.70 2.42
CA CYS A 392 5.09 4.70 2.71
C CYS A 392 5.56 5.71 3.76
N LEU A 393 6.19 5.24 4.83
CA LEU A 393 6.74 6.08 5.89
C LEU A 393 7.82 7.04 5.37
N ARG A 394 8.59 6.66 4.34
CA ARG A 394 9.64 7.52 3.75
C ARG A 394 9.09 8.84 3.21
N VAL A 395 7.91 8.81 2.59
CA VAL A 395 7.25 10.03 2.09
C VAL A 395 6.81 10.94 3.26
N MET A 396 6.44 10.30 4.37
CA MET A 396 5.98 10.96 5.60
C MET A 396 7.10 11.16 6.64
N ALA A 397 8.38 10.98 6.28
CA ALA A 397 9.49 11.02 7.24
C ALA A 397 9.65 12.38 7.96
N HIS A 398 9.04 13.43 7.40
CA HIS A 398 8.98 14.78 7.93
C HIS A 398 8.01 14.94 9.11
N THR A 399 7.02 14.05 9.26
CA THR A 399 6.06 14.07 10.37
C THR A 399 6.58 13.33 11.60
N ILE A 400 7.68 12.59 11.47
CA ILE A 400 8.29 11.86 12.60
C ILE A 400 8.99 12.86 13.53
N PRO A 401 8.69 12.85 14.84
CA PRO A 401 9.35 13.71 15.82
C PRO A 401 10.87 13.59 15.74
N LYS A 402 11.54 14.74 15.71
CA LYS A 402 13.01 14.84 15.75
C LYS A 402 13.46 15.08 17.19
N THR A 403 14.69 14.67 17.49
CA THR A 403 15.25 14.81 18.84
C THR A 403 16.72 15.23 18.77
N GLU A 404 17.17 15.95 19.79
CA GLU A 404 18.60 16.31 19.95
C GLU A 404 19.36 15.26 20.77
N LYS A 405 18.64 14.33 21.41
CA LYS A 405 19.21 13.22 22.18
C LYS A 405 20.14 12.39 21.30
N ARG A 406 21.27 11.95 21.87
CA ARG A 406 22.30 11.16 21.16
C ARG A 406 22.44 9.72 21.65
N ASP A 407 21.61 9.33 22.62
CA ASP A 407 21.60 7.99 23.20
C ASP A 407 20.83 7.02 22.30
N PHE A 408 21.41 6.75 21.14
CA PHE A 408 20.77 5.92 20.13
C PHE A 408 20.68 4.46 20.56
N ILE A 409 19.50 3.88 20.43
CA ILE A 409 19.33 2.43 20.56
C ILE A 409 20.17 1.70 19.51
N LYS A 410 20.90 0.67 19.94
CA LYS A 410 21.78 -0.14 19.07
C LYS A 410 21.13 -1.46 18.63
N SER A 411 20.21 -1.95 19.44
CA SER A 411 19.41 -3.16 19.21
C SER A 411 18.03 -2.96 19.84
N LEU A 412 17.08 -3.80 19.45
CA LEU A 412 15.71 -3.80 19.98
C LEU A 412 15.53 -5.04 20.87
N SER A 413 15.03 -4.84 22.09
CA SER A 413 14.53 -5.93 22.93
C SER A 413 13.15 -6.40 22.46
N VAL A 414 12.90 -7.70 22.55
CA VAL A 414 11.61 -8.35 22.22
C VAL A 414 10.74 -8.61 23.45
N THR A 415 11.34 -8.59 24.64
CA THR A 415 10.67 -8.65 25.94
C THR A 415 10.34 -7.24 26.42
N SER A 416 9.28 -7.11 27.23
CA SER A 416 9.01 -5.87 27.96
C SER A 416 10.23 -5.48 28.80
N PRO A 417 10.56 -4.18 28.90
CA PRO A 417 11.69 -3.69 29.70
C PRO A 417 11.57 -4.02 31.19
#